data_AF-A0A1J3I0Q5-F1
#
_entry.id   AF-A0A1J3I0Q5-F1
#
_cell.length_a   1.000
_cell.length_b   1.000
_cell.length_c   1.000
_cell.angle_alpha   90.00
_cell.angle_beta   90.00
_cell.angle_gamma   90.00
#
_symmetry.space_group_name_H-M   'P 1'
#
loop_
_entity.id
_entity.type
_entity.pdbx_description
1 polymer ?
#
loop_
_entity_poly.entity_id
_entity_poly.type
_entity_poly.pdbx_seq_one_letter_code
_entity_poly.pdbx_strand_id
1 'polypeptide(L)'
;FEAKQPESNASAKVKDFHISKNMPFSRKQKVGLFVVRTDDISKSSCLVHPQKVSFLLNGTDVENRVTTSMDPGPQRPTNVTPLLYPGANLLQTIGCFEGSYFVVIAFLDVTPLPDQPPMLKDYVHSEVTE
;
A
#
# COMPACT_ATOMS: atom_id res chain seq x y z
N PHE A 1 -7.09 32.51 -29.06
CA PHE A 1 -7.28 31.26 -28.32
C PHE A 1 -6.17 31.15 -27.30
N GLU A 2 -6.39 31.72 -26.12
CA GLU A 2 -5.45 31.55 -25.02
C GLU A 2 -5.75 30.19 -24.40
N ALA A 3 -4.88 29.22 -24.68
CA ALA A 3 -4.98 27.91 -24.05
C ALA A 3 -4.68 28.11 -22.57
N LYS A 4 -5.74 28.12 -21.75
CA LYS A 4 -5.64 28.03 -20.30
C LYS A 4 -4.78 26.80 -20.01
N GLN A 5 -3.57 26.99 -19.49
CA GLN A 5 -2.76 25.87 -19.03
C GLN A 5 -3.60 25.07 -18.03
N PRO A 6 -3.69 23.74 -18.16
CA PRO A 6 -4.33 22.94 -17.13
C PRO A 6 -3.48 23.12 -15.87
N GLU A 7 -4.07 23.69 -14.83
CA GLU A 7 -3.46 23.76 -13.51
C GLU A 7 -2.99 22.34 -13.17
N SER A 8 -1.67 22.15 -13.08
CA SER A 8 -1.14 20.82 -12.81
C SER A 8 -1.46 20.52 -11.35
N ASN A 9 -2.54 19.79 -11.10
CA ASN A 9 -2.90 19.24 -9.79
C ASN A 9 -1.86 18.21 -9.27
N ALA A 10 -0.77 18.01 -10.01
CA ALA A 10 0.35 17.19 -9.61
C ALA A 10 1.10 17.87 -8.47
N SER A 11 1.18 17.19 -7.34
CA SER A 11 1.91 17.63 -6.16
C SER A 11 3.00 16.62 -5.82
N ALA A 12 4.12 17.11 -5.31
CA ALA A 12 5.12 16.28 -4.65
C ALA A 12 5.00 16.50 -3.14
N LYS A 13 4.82 15.42 -2.38
CA LYS A 13 4.78 15.46 -0.92
C LYS A 13 5.92 14.60 -0.38
N VAL A 14 6.54 15.07 0.70
CA VAL A 14 7.63 14.37 1.38
C VAL A 14 7.33 14.32 2.87
N LYS A 15 7.55 13.17 3.48
CA LYS A 15 7.43 12.99 4.92
C LYS A 15 8.60 12.17 5.44
N ASP A 16 9.31 12.71 6.42
CA ASP A 16 10.35 12.00 7.13
C ASP A 16 9.77 11.17 8.28
N PHE A 17 10.45 10.06 8.60
CA PHE A 17 10.16 9.24 9.76
C PHE A 17 11.43 8.56 10.24
N HIS A 18 11.49 8.24 11.54
CA HIS A 18 12.65 7.63 12.16
C HIS A 18 12.37 6.17 12.57
N ILE A 19 13.30 5.30 12.22
CA ILE A 19 13.34 3.89 12.63
C ILE A 19 14.48 3.72 13.63
N SER A 20 14.16 3.26 14.84
CA SER A 20 15.17 3.07 15.87
C SER A 20 16.16 1.96 15.49
N LYS A 21 17.43 2.08 15.93
CA LYS A 21 18.45 1.04 15.66
C LYS A 21 18.20 -0.28 16.39
N ASN A 22 17.49 -0.21 17.52
CA ASN A 22 17.13 -1.38 18.33
C ASN A 22 15.84 -2.04 17.83
N MET A 23 15.35 -1.62 16.67
CA MET A 23 14.14 -2.15 16.09
C MET A 23 14.33 -3.65 15.80
N PRO A 24 13.40 -4.52 16.25
CA PRO A 24 13.48 -5.94 15.98
C PRO A 24 13.10 -6.18 14.51
N PHE A 25 14.05 -5.97 13.60
CA PHE A 25 14.00 -6.61 12.28
C PHE A 25 14.21 -8.13 12.48
N SER A 26 13.25 -8.78 13.14
CA SER A 26 13.22 -10.23 13.22
C SER A 26 12.99 -10.77 11.81
N ARG A 27 13.45 -12.00 11.51
CA ARG A 27 13.21 -12.61 10.19
C ARG A 27 11.72 -12.75 9.84
N LYS A 28 10.81 -12.61 10.82
CA LYS A 28 9.36 -12.77 10.66
C LYS A 28 8.63 -11.44 10.46
N GLN A 29 9.04 -10.39 11.17
CA GLN A 29 8.41 -9.07 11.05
C GLN A 29 8.93 -8.33 9.82
N LYS A 30 7.98 -7.92 8.97
CA LYS A 30 8.25 -7.06 7.81
C LYS A 30 7.68 -5.68 8.09
N VAL A 31 8.19 -4.68 7.37
CA VAL A 31 7.59 -3.35 7.31
C VAL A 31 6.82 -3.23 6.01
N GLY A 32 5.56 -2.79 6.12
CA GLY A 32 4.63 -2.69 5.00
C GLY A 32 4.17 -1.27 4.76
N LEU A 33 3.99 -0.93 3.49
CA LEU A 33 3.29 0.26 3.04
C LEU A 33 1.83 -0.09 2.76
N PHE A 34 0.93 0.64 3.41
CA PHE A 34 -0.50 0.54 3.25
C PHE A 34 -1.02 1.87 2.74
N VAL A 35 -1.93 1.82 1.77
CA VAL A 35 -2.60 3.00 1.24
C VAL A 35 -4.10 2.77 1.32
N VAL A 36 -4.76 3.55 2.15
CA VAL A 36 -6.17 3.43 2.46
C VAL A 36 -6.88 4.65 1.90
N ARG A 37 -7.86 4.45 1.04
CA ARG A 37 -8.77 5.48 0.59
C ARG A 37 -9.84 5.70 1.67
N THR A 38 -10.02 6.96 2.11
CA THR A 38 -10.79 7.30 3.32
C THR A 38 -12.10 8.04 3.03
N ASP A 39 -12.34 8.44 1.78
CA ASP A 39 -13.59 9.09 1.37
C ASP A 39 -14.79 8.12 1.35
N ASP A 40 -14.57 6.81 1.26
CA ASP A 40 -15.61 5.79 1.30
C ASP A 40 -15.19 4.56 2.12
N ILE A 41 -15.09 4.75 3.45
CA ILE A 41 -14.81 3.67 4.40
C ILE A 41 -15.98 2.68 4.57
N SER A 42 -17.12 2.93 3.91
CA SER A 42 -18.28 2.03 3.95
C SER A 42 -18.06 0.76 3.13
N LYS A 43 -17.13 0.80 2.16
CA LYS A 43 -16.75 -0.34 1.33
C LYS A 43 -15.61 -1.14 1.97
N SER A 44 -15.69 -2.46 1.87
CA SER A 44 -14.64 -3.39 2.33
C SER A 44 -13.32 -3.28 1.54
N SER A 45 -13.31 -2.59 0.39
CA SER A 45 -12.15 -2.40 -0.48
C SER A 45 -11.47 -1.05 -0.28
N CYS A 46 -11.08 -0.70 0.95
CA CYS A 46 -10.46 0.59 1.24
C CYS A 46 -8.95 0.64 0.94
N LEU A 47 -8.27 -0.51 0.82
CA LEU A 47 -6.86 -0.59 0.43
C LEU A 47 -6.70 -0.39 -1.08
N VAL A 48 -6.40 0.84 -1.51
CA VAL A 48 -6.40 1.24 -2.92
C VAL A 48 -5.29 2.25 -3.19
N HIS A 49 -4.57 2.05 -4.30
CA HIS A 49 -3.61 3.03 -4.81
C HIS A 49 -4.33 4.22 -5.41
N PRO A 50 -3.83 5.44 -5.22
CA PRO A 50 -4.18 6.54 -6.08
C PRO A 50 -3.57 6.31 -7.48
N GLN A 51 -4.43 6.20 -8.50
CA GLN A 51 -4.05 5.81 -9.87
C GLN A 51 -2.99 6.73 -10.53
N LYS A 52 -2.91 7.99 -10.09
CA LYS A 52 -2.02 9.02 -10.65
C LYS A 52 -0.92 9.43 -9.68
N VAL A 53 -0.52 8.55 -8.75
CA VAL A 53 0.51 8.82 -7.76
C VAL A 53 1.58 7.72 -7.77
N SER A 54 2.84 8.14 -7.76
CA SER A 54 4.00 7.28 -7.54
C SER A 54 4.52 7.42 -6.12
N PHE A 55 4.95 6.30 -5.52
CA PHE A 55 5.53 6.25 -4.17
C PHE A 55 7.00 5.87 -4.25
N LEU A 56 7.82 6.64 -3.54
CA LEU A 56 9.24 6.38 -3.39
C LEU A 56 9.61 6.35 -1.91
N LEU A 57 10.56 5.51 -1.55
CA LEU A 57 11.20 5.45 -0.25
C LEU A 57 12.69 5.70 -0.42
N ASN A 58 13.22 6.69 0.30
CA ASN A 58 14.63 7.08 0.24
C ASN A 58 15.11 7.29 -1.21
N GLY A 59 14.27 7.90 -2.05
CA GLY A 59 14.54 8.13 -3.47
C GLY A 59 14.43 6.89 -4.38
N THR A 60 14.04 5.72 -3.86
CA THR A 60 13.87 4.48 -4.64
C THR A 60 12.39 4.18 -4.83
N ASP A 61 12.01 3.76 -6.05
CA ASP A 61 10.64 3.38 -6.38
C ASP A 61 10.15 2.23 -5.50
N VAL A 62 8.93 2.39 -4.98
CA VAL A 62 8.25 1.31 -4.26
C VAL A 62 7.62 0.36 -5.28
N GLU A 63 7.93 -0.93 -5.16
CA GLU A 63 7.45 -1.97 -6.05
C GLU A 63 5.92 -1.95 -6.21
N ASN A 64 5.45 -1.96 -7.46
CA ASN A 64 4.04 -1.94 -7.84
C ASN A 64 3.26 -0.69 -7.38
N ARG A 65 3.97 0.38 -7.02
CA ARG A 65 3.41 1.63 -6.47
C ARG A 65 3.81 2.88 -7.26
N VAL A 66 4.27 2.72 -8.49
CA VAL A 66 4.58 3.81 -9.42
C VAL A 66 3.70 3.71 -10.67
N THR A 67 3.37 4.85 -11.28
CA THR A 67 2.40 4.94 -12.38
C THR A 67 2.75 4.09 -13.60
N THR A 68 4.03 3.76 -13.81
CA THR A 68 4.51 2.94 -14.93
C THR A 68 4.45 1.44 -14.68
N SER A 69 4.30 0.99 -13.43
CA SER A 69 4.36 -0.42 -13.06
C SER A 69 3.37 -0.79 -11.96
N MET A 70 2.16 -0.23 -11.97
CA MET A 70 1.15 -0.44 -10.94
C MET A 70 0.51 -1.86 -11.01
N ASP A 71 0.24 -2.46 -9.85
CA ASP A 71 -0.49 -3.74 -9.75
C ASP A 71 -1.93 -3.59 -10.29
N PRO A 72 -2.36 -4.44 -11.26
CA PRO A 72 -3.72 -4.40 -11.78
C PRO A 72 -4.77 -4.98 -10.81
N GLY A 73 -4.36 -5.68 -9.76
CA GLY A 73 -5.24 -6.40 -8.84
C GLY A 73 -5.65 -5.63 -7.57
N PRO A 74 -6.43 -6.29 -6.67
CA PRO A 74 -6.70 -5.78 -5.34
C PRO A 74 -5.39 -5.52 -4.60
N GLN A 75 -5.20 -4.29 -4.12
CA GLN A 75 -3.90 -3.92 -3.60
C GLN A 75 -3.62 -4.53 -2.23
N ARG A 76 -2.54 -5.31 -2.18
CA ARG A 76 -1.97 -5.85 -0.96
C ARG A 76 -0.99 -4.83 -0.34
N PRO A 77 -0.75 -4.91 0.98
CA PRO A 77 0.33 -4.15 1.60
C PRO A 77 1.66 -4.49 0.91
N THR A 78 2.44 -3.48 0.55
CA THR A 78 3.73 -3.69 -0.12
C THR A 78 4.82 -3.85 0.93
N ASN A 79 5.61 -4.92 0.86
CA ASN A 79 6.77 -5.09 1.73
C ASN A 79 7.86 -4.08 1.34
N VAL A 80 8.11 -3.12 2.23
CA VAL A 80 9.11 -2.05 2.02
C VAL A 80 10.34 -2.20 2.90
N THR A 81 10.42 -3.26 3.71
CA THR A 81 11.60 -3.59 4.53
C THR A 81 12.95 -3.38 3.82
N PRO A 82 13.17 -3.85 2.57
CA PRO A 82 14.47 -3.70 1.91
C PRO A 82 14.82 -2.25 1.51
N LEU A 83 13.85 -1.33 1.53
CA LEU A 83 14.03 0.07 1.16
C LEU A 83 14.32 0.98 2.37
N LEU A 84 14.33 0.42 3.58
CA LEU A 84 14.42 1.17 4.83
C LEU A 84 15.79 1.03 5.50
N TYR A 85 16.20 2.08 6.21
CA TYR A 85 17.43 2.11 6.98
C TYR A 85 17.13 2.34 8.47
N PRO A 86 17.95 1.81 9.39
CA PRO A 86 17.98 2.30 10.76
C PRO A 86 18.35 3.79 10.78
N GLY A 87 17.49 4.62 11.36
CA GLY A 87 17.65 6.07 11.36
C GLY A 87 16.53 6.80 10.63
N ALA A 88 16.87 7.94 10.03
CA ALA A 88 15.92 8.74 9.26
C ALA A 88 15.64 8.11 7.89
N ASN A 89 14.37 8.07 7.52
CA ASN A 89 13.89 7.63 6.23
C ASN A 89 12.94 8.69 5.65
N LEU A 90 12.81 8.72 4.33
CA LEU A 90 11.95 9.64 3.61
C LEU A 90 10.92 8.86 2.79
N LEU A 91 9.65 9.14 3.04
CA LEU A 91 8.54 8.76 2.17
C LEU A 91 8.23 9.91 1.23
N GLN A 92 8.17 9.63 -0.06
CA GLN A 92 7.89 10.61 -1.10
C GLN A 92 6.71 10.13 -1.94
N THR A 93 5.81 11.05 -2.27
CA THR A 93 4.72 10.80 -3.22
C THR A 93 4.74 11.88 -4.30
N ILE A 94 4.54 11.47 -5.54
CA ILE A 94 4.57 12.36 -6.70
C ILE A 94 3.34 12.08 -7.55
N GLY A 95 2.50 13.11 -7.75
CA GLY A 95 1.37 13.03 -8.65
C GLY A 95 0.08 13.64 -8.10
N CYS A 96 -1.06 13.20 -8.62
CA CYS A 96 -2.37 13.76 -8.32
C CYS A 96 -3.21 12.77 -7.50
N PHE A 97 -3.52 13.14 -6.26
CA PHE A 97 -4.41 12.36 -5.40
C PHE A 97 -5.87 12.68 -5.75
N GLU A 98 -6.58 11.72 -6.33
CA GLU A 98 -8.01 11.84 -6.64
C GLU A 98 -8.85 11.28 -5.49
N GLY A 99 -8.89 12.01 -4.37
CA GLY A 99 -9.61 11.63 -3.16
C GLY A 99 -8.77 11.82 -1.90
N SER A 100 -9.33 11.38 -0.77
CA SER A 100 -8.64 11.40 0.53
C SER A 100 -8.02 10.03 0.80
N TYR A 101 -6.76 10.04 1.23
CA TYR A 101 -6.00 8.81 1.48
C TYR A 101 -5.22 8.91 2.79
N PHE A 102 -5.14 7.81 3.53
CA PHE A 102 -4.12 7.57 4.53
C PHE A 102 -3.03 6.68 3.97
N VAL A 103 -1.78 7.12 4.14
CA VAL A 103 -0.60 6.33 3.84
C VAL A 103 0.03 5.94 5.17
N VAL A 104 0.17 4.64 5.39
CA VAL A 104 0.65 4.08 6.65
C VAL A 104 1.85 3.20 6.38
N ILE A 105 2.93 3.41 7.15
CA ILE A 105 4.06 2.50 7.24
C ILE A 105 3.97 1.82 8.59
N ALA A 106 3.80 0.50 8.59
CA ALA A 106 3.59 -0.27 9.81
C ALA A 106 4.32 -1.60 9.76
N PHE A 107 4.59 -2.16 10.92
CA PHE A 107 5.04 -3.54 11.02
C PHE A 107 3.90 -4.50 10.74
N LEU A 108 4.24 -5.60 10.09
CA LEU A 108 3.36 -6.73 9.89
C LEU A 108 4.07 -8.02 10.29
N ASP A 109 3.32 -8.89 10.95
CA ASP A 109 3.69 -10.30 11.07
C ASP A 109 3.07 -11.04 9.90
N VAL A 110 3.88 -11.78 9.15
CA VAL A 110 3.38 -12.59 8.04
C VAL A 110 3.06 -13.98 8.56
N THR A 111 1.78 -14.28 8.72
CA THR A 111 1.34 -15.66 8.91
C THR A 111 1.57 -16.43 7.60
N PRO A 112 2.48 -17.42 7.57
CA PRO A 112 2.68 -18.22 6.38
C PRO A 112 1.40 -19.00 6.07
N LEU A 113 1.14 -19.24 4.78
CA LEU A 113 0.12 -20.19 4.39
C LEU A 113 0.55 -21.58 4.89
N PRO A 114 -0.33 -22.37 5.52
CA PRO A 114 0.01 -23.73 5.92
C PRO A 114 0.40 -24.56 4.68
N ASP A 115 1.39 -25.45 4.86
CA ASP A 115 1.90 -26.33 3.79
C ASP A 115 0.80 -27.22 3.19
N GLN A 116 -0.23 -27.51 3.99
CA GLN A 116 -1.44 -28.17 3.53
C GLN A 116 -2.58 -27.15 3.51
N PRO A 117 -3.27 -26.98 2.37
CA PRO A 117 -4.48 -26.17 2.34
C PRO A 117 -5.46 -26.71 3.38
N PRO A 118 -6.10 -25.86 4.18
CA PRO A 118 -7.12 -26.31 5.11
C PRO A 118 -8.17 -27.06 4.30
N MET A 119 -8.46 -28.31 4.67
CA MET A 119 -9.57 -29.03 4.05
C MET A 119 -10.82 -28.19 4.26
N LEU A 120 -11.36 -27.62 3.17
CA LEU A 120 -12.67 -27.00 3.22
C LEU A 120 -13.62 -28.10 3.69
N LYS A 121 -14.29 -27.89 4.83
CA LYS A 121 -15.45 -28.70 5.15
C LYS A 121 -16.48 -28.44 4.06
N ASP A 122 -16.99 -29.50 3.44
CA ASP A 122 -17.91 -29.42 2.33
C ASP A 122 -18.99 -28.38 2.64
N TYR A 123 -19.04 -27.35 1.80
CA TYR A 123 -20.04 -26.31 1.91
C TYR A 123 -21.37 -26.98 1.58
N VAL A 124 -22.17 -27.30 2.59
CA VAL A 124 -23.48 -27.91 2.39
C VAL A 124 -24.31 -26.87 1.64
N HIS A 125 -24.59 -27.15 0.38
CA HIS A 125 -25.59 -26.40 -0.38
C HIS A 125 -26.92 -26.66 0.31
N SER A 126 -27.59 -25.63 0.82
CA SER A 126 -28.97 -25.78 1.25
C SER A 126 -29.78 -26.14 0.01
N GLU A 127 -30.17 -27.40 -0.10
CA GLU A 127 -31.20 -27.81 -1.05
C GLU A 127 -32.49 -27.08 -0.64
N VAL A 128 -32.82 -26.03 -1.38
CA VAL A 128 -34.17 -25.47 -1.38
C VAL A 128 -35.05 -26.54 -2.00
N THR A 129 -35.77 -27.28 -1.15
CA THR A 129 -36.87 -28.13 -1.62
C THR A 129 -38.03 -27.21 -1.96
N GLU A 130 -38.39 -27.17 -3.25
CA GLU A 130 -39.59 -26.49 -3.78
C GLU A 130 -40.87 -27.24 -3.39
#